data_AF-A0A271LPU2-F1
#
_entry.id   AF-A0A271LPU2-F1
#
_cell.length_a   1.000
_cell.length_b   1.000
_cell.length_c   1.000
_cell.angle_alpha   90.00
_cell.angle_beta   90.00
_cell.angle_gamma   90.00
#
_symmetry.space_group_name_H-M   'P 1'
#
loop_
_entity.id
_entity.type
_entity.pdbx_description
1 polymer ?
#
loop_
_entity_poly.entity_id
_entity_poly.type
_entity_poly.pdbx_seq_one_letter_code
_entity_poly.pdbx_strand_id
1 'polypeptide(L)'
;MNTAALDIRASRFGEERTPFLSARRVAELLGVNLTELAGLIGVARNTLAAKTGARKVDAALSPIVRILAMAGEMAGDEQRAAIWFKHQPIPGWAGKTAYDLVREGKTDKVLAYLEAVRSGIYA
;
A
#
# COMPACT_ATOMS: atom_id res chain seq x y z
N MET A 1 -16.48 -9.86 6.91
CA MET A 1 -15.36 -9.82 5.94
C MET A 1 -15.94 -9.53 4.57
N ASN A 2 -15.74 -8.32 4.02
CA ASN A 2 -16.19 -8.00 2.67
C ASN A 2 -14.99 -8.02 1.69
N THR A 3 -14.37 -9.20 1.54
CA THR A 3 -13.16 -9.41 0.72
C THR A 3 -13.34 -8.91 -0.72
N ALA A 4 -14.57 -9.00 -1.26
CA ALA A 4 -14.90 -8.54 -2.60
C ALA A 4 -14.72 -7.02 -2.81
N ALA A 5 -14.99 -6.18 -1.81
CA ALA A 5 -14.80 -4.73 -1.93
C ALA A 5 -13.31 -4.35 -1.97
N LEU A 6 -12.49 -5.07 -1.20
CA LEU A 6 -11.04 -4.92 -1.22
C LEU A 6 -10.45 -5.38 -2.56
N ASP A 7 -10.95 -6.49 -3.13
CA ASP A 7 -10.52 -6.99 -4.44
C ASP A 7 -10.83 -6.00 -5.57
N ILE A 8 -12.00 -5.34 -5.53
CA ILE A 8 -12.37 -4.31 -6.52
C ILE A 8 -11.42 -3.11 -6.46
N ARG A 9 -11.07 -2.63 -5.25
CA ARG A 9 -10.11 -1.53 -5.07
C ARG A 9 -8.70 -1.97 -5.50
N ALA A 10 -8.27 -3.18 -5.14
CA ALA A 10 -6.98 -3.72 -5.54
C ALA A 10 -6.85 -3.86 -7.07
N SER A 11 -7.94 -4.18 -7.79
CA SER A 11 -7.94 -4.31 -9.25
C SER A 11 -7.50 -3.04 -9.99
N ARG A 12 -7.68 -1.85 -9.39
CA ARG A 12 -7.21 -0.57 -9.97
C ARG A 12 -5.70 -0.52 -10.11
N PHE A 13 -4.99 -1.20 -9.22
CA PHE A 13 -3.53 -1.31 -9.26
C PHE A 13 -3.04 -2.38 -10.21
N GLY A 14 -3.89 -3.18 -10.87
CA GLY A 14 -3.45 -4.20 -11.82
C GLY A 14 -2.73 -3.62 -13.05
N GLU A 15 -1.71 -4.33 -13.53
CA GLU A 15 -1.04 -4.08 -14.80
C GLU A 15 -1.87 -4.66 -15.96
N GLU A 16 -2.04 -3.89 -17.03
CA GLU A 16 -2.90 -4.27 -18.16
C GLU A 16 -2.44 -5.61 -18.77
N ARG A 17 -3.40 -6.55 -18.88
CA ARG A 17 -3.20 -7.89 -19.48
C ARG A 17 -2.28 -8.82 -18.69
N THR A 18 -2.01 -8.54 -17.42
CA THR A 18 -1.29 -9.47 -16.52
C THR A 18 -2.02 -9.61 -15.18
N PRO A 19 -1.82 -10.70 -14.42
CA PRO A 19 -2.37 -10.84 -13.08
C PRO A 19 -1.58 -10.06 -12.01
N PHE A 20 -0.60 -9.24 -12.40
CA PHE A 20 0.30 -8.57 -11.46
C PHE A 20 -0.10 -7.12 -11.21
N LEU A 21 0.34 -6.59 -10.07
CA LEU A 21 0.23 -5.19 -9.70
C LEU A 21 1.19 -4.31 -10.52
N SER A 22 0.68 -3.17 -11.00
CA SER A 22 1.41 -2.11 -11.68
C SER A 22 2.08 -1.19 -10.66
N ALA A 23 3.41 -1.30 -10.58
CA ALA A 23 4.23 -0.39 -9.77
C ALA A 23 4.02 1.08 -10.15
N ARG A 24 3.79 1.37 -11.43
CA ARG A 24 3.57 2.75 -11.92
C ARG A 24 2.29 3.35 -11.32
N ARG A 25 1.17 2.62 -11.33
CA ARG A 25 -0.10 3.12 -10.78
C ARG A 25 -0.01 3.35 -9.27
N VAL A 26 0.69 2.47 -8.54
CA VAL A 26 0.95 2.66 -7.11
C VAL A 26 1.82 3.90 -6.85
N ALA A 27 2.89 4.08 -7.63
CA ALA A 27 3.78 5.24 -7.53
C ALA A 27 3.03 6.56 -7.80
N GLU A 28 2.18 6.58 -8.84
CA GLU A 28 1.35 7.72 -9.22
C GLU A 28 0.36 8.09 -8.11
N LEU A 29 -0.36 7.11 -7.56
CA LEU A 29 -1.29 7.35 -6.45
C LEU A 29 -0.59 7.92 -5.22
N LEU A 30 0.60 7.39 -4.89
CA LEU A 30 1.40 7.87 -3.78
C LEU A 30 2.14 9.18 -4.10
N GLY A 31 2.13 9.66 -5.35
CA GLY A 31 2.92 10.83 -5.75
C GLY A 31 4.41 10.66 -5.43
N VAL A 32 4.96 9.48 -5.69
CA VAL A 32 6.39 9.17 -5.55
C VAL A 32 6.94 8.66 -6.87
N ASN A 33 8.24 8.76 -7.09
CA ASN A 33 8.86 8.16 -8.27
C ASN A 33 9.13 6.65 -8.05
N LEU A 34 9.43 5.91 -9.13
CA LEU A 34 9.67 4.46 -9.05
C LEU A 34 10.91 4.08 -8.23
N THR A 35 11.89 4.97 -8.09
CA THR A 35 13.07 4.73 -7.25
C THR A 35 12.69 4.80 -5.76
N GLU A 36 11.87 5.78 -5.40
CA GLU A 36 11.32 5.89 -4.05
C GLU A 36 10.41 4.69 -3.73
N LEU A 37 9.55 4.28 -4.68
CA LEU A 37 8.71 3.11 -4.51
C LEU A 37 9.55 1.83 -4.34
N ALA A 38 10.60 1.64 -5.13
CA ALA A 38 11.53 0.51 -4.97
C ALA A 38 12.14 0.46 -3.56
N GLY A 39 12.58 1.61 -3.05
CA GLY A 39 13.08 1.72 -1.68
C GLY A 39 12.02 1.40 -0.63
N LEU A 40 10.79 1.85 -0.83
CA LEU A 40 9.66 1.60 0.07
C LEU A 40 9.29 0.12 0.16
N ILE A 41 9.30 -0.61 -0.97
CA ILE A 41 8.96 -2.05 -1.03
C ILE A 41 10.17 -2.98 -0.88
N GLY A 42 11.37 -2.44 -0.66
CA GLY A 42 12.58 -3.22 -0.45
C GLY A 42 13.06 -4.02 -1.66
N VAL A 43 12.82 -3.53 -2.89
CA VAL A 43 13.33 -4.15 -4.12
C VAL A 43 14.36 -3.26 -4.81
N ALA A 44 15.27 -3.87 -5.57
CA ALA A 44 16.18 -3.10 -6.40
C ALA A 44 15.43 -2.44 -7.56
N ARG A 45 15.84 -1.23 -7.97
CA ARG A 45 15.26 -0.52 -9.12
C ARG A 45 15.26 -1.37 -10.39
N ASN A 46 16.33 -2.14 -10.63
CA ASN A 46 16.41 -3.04 -11.79
C ASN A 46 15.38 -4.17 -11.74
N THR A 47 14.94 -4.58 -10.54
CA THR A 47 13.88 -5.58 -10.37
C THR A 47 12.52 -5.04 -10.81
N LEU A 48 12.25 -3.75 -10.60
CA LEU A 48 11.01 -3.11 -11.10
C LEU A 48 10.93 -3.09 -12.63
N ALA A 49 12.07 -2.92 -13.32
CA ALA A 49 12.10 -2.85 -14.78
C ALA A 49 12.18 -4.24 -15.45
N ALA A 50 12.60 -5.27 -14.73
CA ALA A 50 12.81 -6.60 -15.29
C ALA A 50 11.50 -7.40 -15.36
N LYS A 51 11.18 -7.95 -16.54
CA LYS A 51 10.03 -8.86 -16.72
C LYS A 51 10.09 -10.10 -15.79
N THR A 52 11.29 -10.61 -15.54
CA THR A 52 11.51 -11.73 -14.59
C THR A 52 11.26 -11.32 -13.13
N GLY A 53 11.29 -10.03 -12.82
CA GLY A 53 11.02 -9.47 -11.51
C GLY A 53 9.55 -9.34 -11.16
N ALA A 54 8.63 -9.49 -12.12
CA ALA A 54 7.20 -9.20 -11.96
C ALA A 54 6.57 -9.87 -10.73
N ARG A 55 6.79 -11.17 -10.52
CA ARG A 55 6.28 -11.89 -9.35
C ARG A 55 6.84 -11.38 -8.02
N LYS A 56 8.13 -10.99 -7.99
CA LYS A 56 8.77 -10.45 -6.78
C LYS A 56 8.24 -9.05 -6.47
N VAL A 57 8.06 -8.22 -7.49
CA VAL A 57 7.50 -6.88 -7.38
C VAL A 57 6.05 -6.94 -6.93
N ASP A 58 5.26 -7.83 -7.50
CA ASP A 58 3.86 -8.07 -7.14
C ASP A 58 3.71 -8.47 -5.66
N ALA A 59 4.51 -9.43 -5.19
CA ALA A 59 4.54 -9.84 -3.80
C ALA A 59 4.97 -8.68 -2.86
N ALA A 60 5.92 -7.85 -3.29
CA ALA A 60 6.41 -6.70 -2.51
C ALA A 60 5.40 -5.53 -2.48
N LEU A 61 4.62 -5.34 -3.54
CA LEU A 61 3.57 -4.31 -3.61
C LEU A 61 2.30 -4.72 -2.87
N SER A 62 1.97 -6.01 -2.84
CA SER A 62 0.73 -6.54 -2.29
C SER A 62 0.38 -6.00 -0.90
N PRO A 63 1.31 -5.95 0.08
CA PRO A 63 1.02 -5.39 1.40
C PRO A 63 0.64 -3.91 1.38
N ILE A 64 1.31 -3.09 0.55
CA ILE A 64 1.01 -1.66 0.42
C ILE A 64 -0.36 -1.47 -0.22
N VAL A 65 -0.64 -2.20 -1.31
CA VAL A 65 -1.94 -2.15 -1.98
C VAL A 65 -3.07 -2.55 -1.03
N ARG A 66 -2.84 -3.55 -0.17
CA ARG A 66 -3.80 -3.95 0.86
C ARG A 66 -4.07 -2.83 1.88
N ILE A 67 -3.03 -2.13 2.34
CA ILE A 67 -3.18 -0.97 3.22
C ILE A 67 -4.00 0.12 2.54
N LEU A 68 -3.66 0.48 1.31
CA LEU A 68 -4.34 1.53 0.55
C LEU A 68 -5.80 1.19 0.26
N ALA A 69 -6.09 -0.06 -0.11
CA ALA A 69 -7.45 -0.54 -0.34
C ALA A 69 -8.30 -0.47 0.92
N MET A 70 -7.74 -0.91 2.06
CA MET A 70 -8.44 -0.91 3.34
C MET A 70 -8.67 0.50 3.88
N ALA A 71 -7.64 1.35 3.83
CA ALA A 71 -7.78 2.76 4.19
C ALA A 71 -8.75 3.50 3.25
N GLY A 72 -8.75 3.17 1.95
CA GLY A 72 -9.67 3.74 0.97
C GLY A 72 -11.12 3.31 1.17
N GLU A 73 -11.36 2.09 1.63
CA GLU A 73 -12.69 1.62 2.05
C GLU A 73 -13.20 2.44 3.25
N MET A 74 -12.33 2.66 4.25
CA MET A 74 -12.68 3.43 5.46
C MET A 74 -12.84 4.94 5.20
N ALA A 75 -12.03 5.51 4.31
CA ALA A 75 -12.04 6.94 3.98
C ALA A 75 -13.01 7.31 2.84
N GLY A 76 -13.52 6.31 2.11
CA GLY A 76 -14.37 6.44 0.93
C GLY A 76 -13.61 6.72 -0.38
N ASP A 77 -12.33 7.07 -0.32
CA ASP A 77 -11.52 7.51 -1.46
C ASP A 77 -10.05 7.08 -1.37
N GLU A 78 -9.49 6.63 -2.49
CA GLU A 78 -8.10 6.19 -2.63
C GLU A 78 -7.11 7.35 -2.51
N GLN A 79 -7.47 8.55 -2.99
CA GLN A 79 -6.61 9.72 -2.84
C GLN A 79 -6.47 10.11 -1.37
N ARG A 80 -7.59 10.07 -0.62
CA ARG A 80 -7.55 10.24 0.84
C ARG A 80 -6.72 9.18 1.54
N ALA A 81 -6.81 7.92 1.10
CA ALA A 81 -5.98 6.85 1.63
C ALA A 81 -4.49 7.10 1.39
N ALA A 82 -4.11 7.58 0.21
CA ALA A 82 -2.74 7.93 -0.12
C ALA A 82 -2.21 9.11 0.72
N ILE A 83 -3.04 10.15 0.90
CA ILE A 83 -2.71 11.29 1.77
C ILE A 83 -2.52 10.81 3.21
N TRP A 84 -3.45 10.03 3.74
CA TRP A 84 -3.34 9.43 5.08
C TRP A 84 -2.05 8.61 5.20
N PHE A 85 -1.79 7.73 4.23
CA PHE A 85 -0.64 6.84 4.24
C PHE A 85 0.69 7.60 4.37
N LYS A 86 0.82 8.73 3.67
CA LYS A 86 2.06 9.53 3.63
C LYS A 86 2.19 10.57 4.72
N HIS A 87 1.07 11.12 5.18
CA HIS A 87 1.09 12.38 5.93
C HIS A 87 0.41 12.32 7.28
N GLN A 88 -0.44 11.32 7.54
CA GLN A 88 -1.12 11.21 8.82
C GLN A 88 -0.30 10.35 9.80
N PRO A 89 0.14 10.90 10.94
CA PRO A 89 0.76 10.11 11.99
C PRO A 89 -0.21 9.08 12.55
N ILE A 90 0.29 7.87 12.82
CA ILE A 90 -0.50 6.84 13.48
C ILE A 90 -0.35 6.98 15.01
N PRO A 91 -1.45 7.12 15.77
CA PRO A 91 -1.41 7.23 17.24
C PRO A 91 -0.67 6.04 17.88
N GLY A 92 0.27 6.31 18.78
CA GLY A 92 1.07 5.27 19.45
C GLY A 92 2.37 4.88 18.73
N TRP A 93 2.68 5.48 17.57
CA TRP A 93 3.94 5.26 16.85
C TRP A 93 4.86 6.47 16.83
N ALA A 94 4.86 7.28 17.90
CA ALA A 94 5.77 8.41 18.07
C ALA A 94 5.81 9.39 16.87
N GLY A 95 4.64 9.68 16.29
CA GLY A 95 4.52 10.61 15.16
C GLY A 95 4.77 9.98 13.79
N LYS A 96 5.08 8.69 13.70
CA LYS A 96 5.34 8.01 12.42
C LYS A 96 4.07 7.80 11.61
N THR A 97 4.19 7.95 10.30
CA THR A 97 3.13 7.68 9.32
C THR A 97 3.11 6.21 8.91
N ALA A 98 2.08 5.78 8.18
CA ALA A 98 2.06 4.45 7.59
C ALA A 98 3.23 4.25 6.61
N TYR A 99 3.59 5.28 5.85
CA TYR A 99 4.74 5.28 4.96
C TYR A 99 6.05 4.98 5.71
N ASP A 100 6.28 5.66 6.84
CA ASP A 100 7.47 5.45 7.66
C ASP A 100 7.53 4.02 8.22
N LEU A 101 6.39 3.52 8.72
CA LEU A 101 6.30 2.17 9.27
C LEU A 101 6.53 1.10 8.19
N VAL A 102 5.99 1.28 6.98
CA VAL A 102 6.24 0.37 5.86
C VAL A 102 7.72 0.39 5.47
N ARG A 103 8.34 1.57 5.41
CA ARG A 103 9.78 1.70 5.14
C ARG A 103 10.65 1.03 6.22
N GLU A 104 10.16 0.95 7.45
CA GLU A 104 10.80 0.21 8.55
C GLU A 104 10.48 -1.31 8.55
N GLY A 105 9.76 -1.81 7.55
CA GLY A 105 9.36 -3.22 7.48
C GLY A 105 8.23 -3.60 8.45
N LYS A 106 7.50 -2.61 9.00
CA LYS A 106 6.43 -2.80 9.98
C LYS A 106 5.03 -2.82 9.34
N THR A 107 4.93 -3.29 8.11
CA THR A 107 3.70 -3.30 7.33
C THR A 107 2.55 -4.05 8.03
N ASP A 108 2.85 -5.18 8.67
CA ASP A 108 1.85 -5.95 9.43
C ASP A 108 1.25 -5.16 10.59
N LYS A 109 2.03 -4.25 11.20
CA LYS A 109 1.54 -3.38 12.28
C LYS A 109 0.55 -2.35 11.76
N VAL A 110 0.78 -1.81 10.56
CA VAL A 110 -0.15 -0.88 9.91
C VAL A 110 -1.46 -1.58 9.55
N LEU A 111 -1.38 -2.80 8.99
CA LEU A 111 -2.58 -3.60 8.70
C LEU A 111 -3.36 -3.95 9.97
N ALA A 112 -2.68 -4.37 11.04
CA ALA A 112 -3.31 -4.64 12.33
C ALA A 112 -3.97 -3.39 12.94
N TYR A 113 -3.34 -2.23 12.81
CA TYR A 113 -3.92 -0.95 13.23
C TYR A 113 -5.22 -0.66 12.48
N LEU A 114 -5.19 -0.70 11.14
CA LEU A 114 -6.38 -0.46 10.33
C LEU A 114 -7.51 -1.43 10.67
N GLU A 115 -7.19 -2.70 10.93
CA GLU A 115 -8.17 -3.70 11.35
C GLU A 115 -8.82 -3.34 12.68
N ALA A 116 -8.02 -2.94 13.66
CA ALA A 116 -8.51 -2.58 14.97
C ALA A 116 -9.34 -1.28 14.94
N VAL A 117 -8.99 -0.30 14.11
CA VAL A 117 -9.81 0.89 13.87
C VAL A 117 -11.12 0.49 13.19
N ARG A 118 -11.07 -0.35 12.15
CA ARG A 118 -12.26 -0.82 11.43
C ARG A 118 -13.24 -1.59 12.34
N SER A 119 -12.72 -2.37 13.28
CA SER A 119 -13.55 -3.12 14.25
C SER A 119 -14.06 -2.27 15.42
N GLY A 120 -13.72 -0.97 15.48
CA GLY A 120 -14.10 -0.07 16.57
C GLY A 120 -13.35 -0.33 17.89
N ILE A 121 -12.22 -1.03 17.84
CA ILE A 121 -11.36 -1.29 19.01
C ILE A 121 -10.50 -0.06 19.34
N TYR A 122 -10.26 0.81 18.35
CA TYR A 122 -9.70 2.15 18.54
C TYR A 122 -10.74 3.19 18.10
N ALA A 123 -11.32 3.89 19.07
CA ALA A 123 -12.14 5.10 18.90
C ALA A 123 -11.68 6.15 19.91
#